data_AF-A0A0B7BY55-F1
#
_entry.id   AF-A0A0B7BY55-F1
#
_cell.length_a   1.000
_cell.length_b   1.000
_cell.length_c   1.000
_cell.angle_alpha   90.00
_cell.angle_beta   90.00
_cell.angle_gamma   90.00
#
_symmetry.space_group_name_H-M   'P 1'
#
loop_
_entity.id
_entity.type
_entity.pdbx_description
1 polymer ?
#
loop_
_entity_poly.entity_id
_entity_poly.type
_entity_poly.pdbx_seq_one_letter_code
_entity_poly.pdbx_strand_id
1 'polypeptide(L)'
;EQLKNPCRPSNLKCAPPIEFMHLLNMTKNITEFQERVNKTRVSSNLDPPEGSIDAIVQAVACKSEIGWRTHSHKLLIFASNDRFHLAGDGRLGGVVIPNDGRCHLDTEGRYTKELEQDYPSVSQMVDIVSKNEVNIIFAVTRNQVSLFKKLSSRIPNSIVELLADSNDNENLNIKQIIEKKYKEMLSEVEIVHNKVQGVDIEIKATSEHCQGKGTNKCKSLSNLGFNGTPITFD
;
A
#
# COMPACT_ATOMS: atom_id res chain seq x y z
N GLU A 1 7.73 29.18 14.57
CA GLU A 1 6.95 28.49 15.62
C GLU A 1 6.02 27.40 15.06
N GLN A 2 5.29 27.63 13.96
CA GLN A 2 4.44 26.62 13.32
C GLN A 2 5.20 25.36 12.87
N LEU A 3 6.45 25.50 12.38
CA LEU A 3 7.30 24.35 12.04
C LEU A 3 7.59 23.40 13.22
N LYS A 4 7.47 23.88 14.46
CA LYS A 4 7.65 23.05 15.67
C LYS A 4 6.33 22.45 16.18
N ASN A 5 5.21 23.08 15.90
CA ASN A 5 3.86 22.63 16.28
C ASN A 5 2.83 23.19 15.29
N PRO A 6 2.51 22.47 14.21
CA PRO A 6 1.60 22.96 13.18
C PRO A 6 0.15 23.09 13.67
N CYS A 7 -0.24 22.33 14.70
CA CYS A 7 -1.60 22.34 15.26
C CYS A 7 -1.86 23.45 16.29
N ARG A 8 -0.94 24.41 16.42
CA ARG A 8 -1.09 25.55 17.33
C ARG A 8 -2.39 26.35 17.12
N PRO A 9 -2.87 26.60 15.88
CA PRO A 9 -4.15 27.28 15.68
C PRO A 9 -5.35 26.60 16.34
N SER A 10 -5.27 25.27 16.54
CA SER A 10 -6.29 24.46 17.22
C SER A 10 -6.02 24.28 18.72
N ASN A 11 -5.04 24.99 19.30
CA ASN A 11 -4.54 24.81 20.68
C ASN A 11 -4.09 23.37 21.01
N LEU A 12 -3.70 22.59 20.00
CA LEU A 12 -3.20 21.23 20.16
C LEU A 12 -1.66 21.21 20.04
N LYS A 13 -1.04 20.20 20.66
CA LYS A 13 0.38 19.88 20.45
C LYS A 13 0.47 18.66 19.53
N CYS A 14 1.12 18.83 18.39
CA CYS A 14 1.34 17.75 17.44
C CYS A 14 2.80 17.73 16.96
N ALA A 15 3.17 16.69 16.23
CA ALA A 15 4.52 16.55 15.70
C ALA A 15 4.82 17.63 14.65
N PRO A 16 6.10 17.98 14.42
CA PRO A 16 6.50 18.75 13.24
C PRO A 16 6.01 18.09 11.94
N PRO A 17 5.81 18.86 10.85
CA PRO A 17 5.53 18.30 9.54
C PRO A 17 6.59 17.26 9.15
N ILE A 18 6.13 16.15 8.59
CA ILE A 18 6.96 15.04 8.15
C ILE A 18 6.25 14.33 7.01
N GLU A 19 6.98 14.06 5.94
CA GLU A 19 6.41 13.42 4.76
C GLU A 19 6.23 11.92 4.96
N PHE A 20 7.31 11.25 5.39
CA PHE A 20 7.30 9.83 5.71
C PHE A 20 8.28 9.52 6.85
N MET A 21 7.81 8.69 7.78
CA MET A 21 8.62 8.14 8.86
C MET A 21 8.32 6.66 9.04
N HIS A 22 9.33 5.84 8.83
CA HIS A 22 9.30 4.44 9.20
C HIS A 22 9.51 4.29 10.71
N LEU A 23 8.52 3.74 11.41
CA LEU A 23 8.53 3.67 12.87
C LEU A 23 8.91 2.29 13.40
N LEU A 24 8.62 1.21 12.68
CA LEU A 24 8.76 -0.15 13.18
C LEU A 24 8.95 -1.15 12.03
N ASN A 25 10.09 -1.83 12.03
CA ASN A 25 10.37 -2.93 11.10
C ASN A 25 9.37 -4.07 11.31
N MET A 26 9.14 -4.87 10.26
CA MET A 26 8.30 -6.07 10.37
C MET A 26 8.80 -6.99 11.49
N THR A 27 7.95 -7.19 12.49
CA THR A 27 8.25 -7.97 13.69
C THR A 27 7.11 -8.93 14.00
N LYS A 28 7.44 -10.05 14.66
CA LYS A 28 6.44 -10.96 15.25
C LYS A 28 5.95 -10.47 16.62
N ASN A 29 6.58 -9.43 17.17
CA ASN A 29 6.24 -8.87 18.48
C ASN A 29 5.03 -7.93 18.38
N ILE A 30 3.84 -8.46 18.69
CA ILE A 30 2.59 -7.70 18.64
C ILE A 30 2.58 -6.58 19.69
N THR A 31 3.21 -6.79 20.85
CA THR A 31 3.29 -5.78 21.91
C THR A 31 4.09 -4.56 21.45
N GLU A 32 5.20 -4.77 20.75
CA GLU A 32 6.00 -3.69 20.17
C GLU A 32 5.21 -2.88 19.14
N PHE A 33 4.42 -3.54 18.29
CA PHE A 33 3.50 -2.87 17.37
C PHE A 33 2.48 -2.00 18.11
N GLN A 34 1.81 -2.55 19.12
CA GLN A 34 0.82 -1.83 19.92
C GLN A 34 1.43 -0.61 20.63
N GLU A 35 2.59 -0.79 21.24
CA GLU A 35 3.32 0.30 21.89
C GLU A 35 3.68 1.40 20.89
N ARG A 36 4.16 1.04 19.69
CA ARG A 36 4.55 2.02 18.69
C ARG A 36 3.36 2.80 18.18
N VAL A 37 2.26 2.13 17.84
CA VAL A 37 1.00 2.76 17.42
C VAL A 37 0.48 3.73 18.47
N ASN A 38 0.47 3.33 19.75
CA ASN A 38 -0.01 4.18 20.84
C ASN A 38 0.89 5.41 21.09
N LYS A 39 2.18 5.33 20.74
CA LYS A 39 3.14 6.43 20.89
C LYS A 39 3.18 7.37 19.68
N THR A 40 2.59 6.97 18.54
CA THR A 40 2.56 7.78 17.32
C THR A 40 1.78 9.07 17.55
N ARG A 41 2.34 10.19 17.08
CA ARG A 41 1.72 11.52 17.17
C ARG A 41 1.27 11.95 15.80
N VAL A 42 0.06 12.52 15.74
CA VAL A 42 -0.44 13.19 14.54
C VAL A 42 0.43 14.41 14.24
N SER A 43 0.55 14.76 12.97
CA SER A 43 1.15 16.00 12.48
C SER A 43 0.09 16.80 11.70
N SER A 44 0.46 17.95 11.15
CA SER A 44 -0.44 18.76 10.33
C SER A 44 0.35 19.56 9.31
N ASN A 45 -0.24 19.72 8.13
CA ASN A 45 0.21 20.56 7.03
C ASN A 45 -0.83 21.66 6.72
N LEU A 46 -0.59 22.45 5.68
CA LEU A 46 -1.41 23.63 5.34
C LEU A 46 -2.52 23.30 4.34
N ASP A 47 -2.25 22.42 3.39
CA ASP A 47 -3.14 22.11 2.27
C ASP A 47 -3.72 20.69 2.37
N PRO A 48 -4.84 20.39 1.67
CA PRO A 48 -5.49 19.08 1.79
C PRO A 48 -4.75 17.88 1.19
N PRO A 49 -4.12 17.95 -0.01
CA PRO A 49 -3.38 16.79 -0.52
C PRO A 49 -2.20 16.41 0.36
N GLU A 50 -1.97 15.11 0.49
CA GLU A 50 -0.92 14.57 1.35
C GLU A 50 0.23 13.94 0.55
N GLY A 51 1.37 13.75 1.21
CA GLY A 51 2.58 13.05 0.77
C GLY A 51 2.50 11.55 0.51
N SER A 52 1.31 11.07 0.20
CA SER A 52 0.97 9.65 0.28
C SER A 52 1.77 8.77 -0.68
N ILE A 53 2.11 9.28 -1.87
CA ILE A 53 2.84 8.51 -2.88
C ILE A 53 4.31 8.34 -2.49
N ASP A 54 4.94 9.35 -1.89
CA ASP A 54 6.30 9.22 -1.35
C ASP A 54 6.36 8.14 -0.26
N ALA A 55 5.38 8.15 0.66
CA ALA A 55 5.28 7.12 1.69
C ALA A 55 5.15 5.71 1.10
N ILE A 56 4.32 5.51 0.05
CA ILE A 56 4.20 4.21 -0.62
C ILE A 56 5.51 3.82 -1.30
N VAL A 57 6.15 4.73 -2.02
CA VAL A 57 7.42 4.46 -2.72
C VAL A 57 8.51 4.08 -1.73
N GLN A 58 8.69 4.84 -0.63
CA GLN A 58 9.69 4.53 0.38
C GLN A 58 9.38 3.21 1.10
N ALA A 59 8.13 2.97 1.50
CA ALA A 59 7.72 1.72 2.15
C ALA A 59 7.94 0.48 1.27
N VAL A 60 7.91 0.63 -0.06
CA VAL A 60 8.13 -0.49 -0.99
C VAL A 60 9.60 -0.62 -1.41
N ALA A 61 10.30 0.49 -1.64
CA ALA A 61 11.69 0.50 -2.09
C ALA A 61 12.67 0.10 -0.98
N CYS A 62 12.40 0.46 0.27
CA CYS A 62 13.25 0.23 1.44
C CYS A 62 13.10 -1.19 2.01
N LYS A 63 13.53 -2.20 1.25
CA LYS A 63 13.31 -3.61 1.60
C LYS A 63 13.88 -4.00 2.96
N SER A 64 15.12 -3.61 3.24
CA SER A 64 15.85 -3.95 4.46
C SER A 64 15.28 -3.25 5.68
N GLU A 65 14.98 -1.96 5.54
CA GLU A 65 14.53 -1.09 6.61
C GLU A 65 13.11 -1.47 7.02
N ILE A 66 12.23 -1.72 6.04
CA ILE A 66 10.87 -2.16 6.32
C ILE A 66 10.85 -3.63 6.78
N GLY A 67 11.71 -4.48 6.23
CA GLY A 67 11.82 -5.90 6.58
C GLY A 67 10.98 -6.83 5.70
N TRP A 68 10.79 -6.49 4.42
CA TRP A 68 10.10 -7.37 3.47
C TRP A 68 10.86 -8.68 3.28
N ARG A 69 10.20 -9.81 3.54
CA ARG A 69 10.78 -11.14 3.30
C ARG A 69 10.67 -11.54 1.84
N THR A 70 11.72 -12.16 1.29
CA THR A 70 11.79 -12.58 -0.12
C THR A 70 10.66 -13.51 -0.52
N HIS A 71 10.41 -14.57 0.25
CA HIS A 71 9.37 -15.56 -0.03
C HIS A 71 8.16 -15.33 0.88
N SER A 72 7.40 -14.28 0.60
CA SER A 72 6.18 -13.97 1.36
C SER A 72 5.16 -13.18 0.55
N HIS A 73 3.89 -13.31 0.89
CA HIS A 73 2.88 -12.37 0.45
C HIS A 73 3.13 -11.01 1.12
N LYS A 74 3.36 -9.99 0.29
CA LYS A 74 3.62 -8.63 0.75
C LYS A 74 2.33 -7.84 0.66
N LEU A 75 1.85 -7.34 1.80
CA LEU A 75 0.61 -6.57 1.90
C LEU A 75 0.92 -5.21 2.50
N LEU A 76 0.64 -4.14 1.75
CA LEU A 76 0.70 -2.77 2.21
C LEU A 76 -0.72 -2.26 2.43
N ILE A 77 -0.98 -1.77 3.63
CA ILE A 77 -2.27 -1.19 3.99
C ILE A 77 -2.08 0.32 4.04
N PHE A 78 -2.74 1.02 3.14
CA PHE A 78 -2.74 2.47 3.07
C PHE A 78 -4.05 2.99 3.64
N ALA A 79 -3.99 3.93 4.58
CA ALA A 79 -5.18 4.56 5.15
C ALA A 79 -5.07 6.08 5.08
N SER A 80 -6.08 6.73 4.49
CA SER A 80 -6.15 8.20 4.39
C SER A 80 -7.60 8.67 4.21
N ASN A 81 -7.88 9.89 4.66
CA ASN A 81 -9.13 10.60 4.44
C ASN A 81 -9.03 11.71 3.37
N ASP A 82 -7.86 11.91 2.79
CA ASP A 82 -7.62 12.95 1.78
C ASP A 82 -6.98 12.42 0.49
N ARG A 83 -6.87 13.31 -0.51
CA ARG A 83 -6.18 13.10 -1.77
C ARG A 83 -4.66 13.18 -1.57
N PHE A 84 -3.92 13.00 -2.65
CA PHE A 84 -2.46 12.94 -2.64
C PHE A 84 -1.86 13.89 -3.66
N HIS A 85 -0.64 14.34 -3.39
CA HIS A 85 0.18 15.05 -4.36
C HIS A 85 0.74 14.13 -5.44
N LEU A 86 1.07 14.72 -6.58
CA LEU A 86 1.63 14.05 -7.76
C LEU A 86 2.87 14.77 -8.27
N ALA A 87 3.69 14.06 -9.04
CA ALA A 87 4.80 14.65 -9.79
C ALA A 87 4.37 15.95 -10.50
N GLY A 88 5.11 17.03 -10.25
CA GLY A 88 4.84 18.38 -10.68
C GLY A 88 4.32 19.29 -9.56
N ASP A 89 3.66 18.75 -8.53
CA ASP A 89 3.11 19.54 -7.42
C ASP A 89 4.22 20.15 -6.56
N GLY A 90 5.36 19.46 -6.39
CA GLY A 90 6.51 19.95 -5.62
C GLY A 90 7.09 21.25 -6.15
N ARG A 91 6.83 21.59 -7.43
CA ARG A 91 7.21 22.87 -8.03
C ARG A 91 6.65 24.07 -7.26
N LEU A 92 5.48 23.93 -6.63
CA LEU A 92 4.89 24.98 -5.80
C LEU A 92 5.72 25.24 -4.52
N GLY A 93 6.42 24.23 -4.02
CA GLY A 93 7.36 24.31 -2.90
C GLY A 93 8.82 24.54 -3.32
N GLY A 94 9.09 24.76 -4.61
CA GLY A 94 10.46 24.93 -5.14
C GLY A 94 11.23 23.61 -5.33
N VAL A 95 10.56 22.47 -5.17
CA VAL A 95 11.14 21.13 -5.36
C VAL A 95 10.90 20.68 -6.80
N VAL A 96 11.96 20.60 -7.60
CA VAL A 96 11.86 20.38 -9.06
C VAL A 96 12.69 19.19 -9.56
N ILE A 97 13.43 18.53 -8.67
CA ILE A 97 14.22 17.35 -9.03
C ILE A 97 13.26 16.16 -9.04
N PRO A 98 13.12 15.40 -10.13
CA PRO A 98 12.22 14.24 -10.15
C PRO A 98 12.60 13.19 -9.11
N ASN A 99 11.61 12.51 -8.55
CA ASN A 99 11.81 11.34 -7.71
C ASN A 99 12.61 10.25 -8.43
N ASP A 100 13.61 9.66 -7.77
CA ASP A 100 14.45 8.61 -8.37
C ASP A 100 13.92 7.18 -8.13
N GLY A 101 12.85 7.03 -7.33
CA GLY A 101 12.23 5.75 -7.00
C GLY A 101 13.08 4.84 -6.10
N ARG A 102 14.10 5.38 -5.42
CA ARG A 102 15.00 4.63 -4.55
C ARG A 102 14.67 4.82 -3.08
N CYS A 103 15.24 3.97 -2.24
CA CYS A 103 15.15 4.09 -0.79
C CYS A 103 16.06 5.21 -0.27
N HIS A 104 15.51 6.11 0.55
CA HIS A 104 16.22 7.23 1.17
C HIS A 104 15.81 7.44 2.63
N LEU A 105 15.84 6.38 3.44
CA LEU A 105 15.62 6.48 4.87
C LEU A 105 16.94 6.66 5.62
N ASP A 106 16.95 7.54 6.60
CA ASP A 106 18.05 7.62 7.56
C ASP A 106 17.95 6.52 8.63
N THR A 107 18.90 6.52 9.56
CA THR A 107 18.94 5.57 10.68
C THR A 107 17.78 5.70 11.66
N GLU A 108 17.06 6.84 11.65
CA GLU A 108 15.86 7.08 12.46
C GLU A 108 14.57 6.73 11.70
N GLY A 109 14.69 6.31 10.44
CA GLY A 109 13.58 5.94 9.56
C GLY A 109 12.90 7.12 8.87
N ARG A 110 13.47 8.33 8.92
CA ARG A 110 12.91 9.51 8.24
C ARG A 110 13.30 9.50 6.75
N TYR A 111 12.34 9.85 5.90
CA TYR A 111 12.62 10.11 4.49
C TYR A 111 13.47 11.38 4.31
N THR A 112 14.65 11.21 3.74
CA THR A 112 15.68 12.26 3.67
C THR A 112 15.60 13.15 2.44
N LYS A 113 14.75 12.80 1.45
CA LYS A 113 14.63 13.53 0.18
C LYS A 113 13.33 14.34 0.05
N GLU A 114 12.56 14.48 1.13
CA GLU A 114 11.26 15.18 1.15
C GLU A 114 11.33 16.64 0.65
N LEU A 115 12.46 17.34 0.83
CA LEU A 115 12.67 18.72 0.35
C LEU A 115 13.57 18.82 -0.89
N GLU A 116 14.07 17.69 -1.38
CA GLU A 116 15.01 17.64 -2.50
C GLU A 116 14.36 17.08 -3.77
N GLN A 117 13.50 16.07 -3.63
CA GLN A 117 12.85 15.37 -4.73
C GLN A 117 11.35 15.64 -4.75
N ASP A 118 10.82 15.90 -5.95
CA ASP A 118 9.40 16.04 -6.21
C ASP A 118 8.69 14.71 -5.98
N TYR A 119 7.37 14.77 -5.85
CA TYR A 119 6.52 13.61 -5.65
C TYR A 119 6.70 12.59 -6.78
N PRO A 120 6.59 11.28 -6.51
CA PRO A 120 6.62 10.27 -7.56
C PRO A 120 5.40 10.38 -8.47
N SER A 121 5.58 10.07 -9.75
CA SER A 121 4.45 9.89 -10.65
C SER A 121 3.71 8.58 -10.35
N VAL A 122 2.43 8.49 -10.75
CA VAL A 122 1.65 7.24 -10.66
C VAL A 122 2.36 6.08 -11.36
N SER A 123 2.99 6.32 -12.52
CA SER A 123 3.69 5.28 -13.26
C SER A 123 4.91 4.75 -12.50
N GLN A 124 5.71 5.64 -11.89
CA GLN A 124 6.86 5.23 -11.09
C GLN A 124 6.43 4.40 -9.89
N MET A 125 5.38 4.84 -9.17
CA MET A 125 4.83 4.08 -8.06
C MET A 125 4.33 2.70 -8.52
N VAL A 126 3.57 2.61 -9.62
CA VAL A 126 3.09 1.33 -10.18
C VAL A 126 4.26 0.39 -10.52
N ASP A 127 5.30 0.91 -11.16
CA ASP A 127 6.48 0.12 -11.52
C ASP A 127 7.20 -0.41 -10.27
N ILE A 128 7.39 0.42 -9.24
CA ILE A 128 8.05 0.05 -8.00
C ILE A 128 7.21 -0.98 -7.24
N VAL A 129 5.90 -0.76 -7.09
CA VAL A 129 4.98 -1.70 -6.43
C VAL A 129 4.97 -3.06 -7.14
N SER A 130 4.88 -3.06 -8.48
CA SER A 130 4.82 -4.28 -9.29
C SER A 130 6.14 -5.05 -9.25
N LYS A 131 7.30 -4.37 -9.43
CA LYS A 131 8.63 -4.99 -9.34
C LYS A 131 8.92 -5.62 -7.99
N ASN A 132 8.27 -5.13 -6.94
CA ASN A 132 8.43 -5.63 -5.58
C ASN A 132 7.31 -6.58 -5.14
N GLU A 133 6.34 -6.86 -6.01
CA GLU A 133 5.23 -7.80 -5.78
C GLU A 133 4.44 -7.45 -4.50
N VAL A 134 4.22 -6.16 -4.28
CA VAL A 134 3.46 -5.66 -3.12
C VAL A 134 1.99 -5.49 -3.50
N ASN A 135 1.11 -6.10 -2.74
CA ASN A 135 -0.34 -5.93 -2.88
C ASN A 135 -0.78 -4.76 -2.00
N ILE A 136 -1.64 -3.88 -2.50
CA ILE A 136 -2.04 -2.66 -1.77
C ILE A 136 -3.54 -2.68 -1.46
N ILE A 137 -3.89 -2.47 -0.18
CA ILE A 137 -5.26 -2.17 0.25
C ILE A 137 -5.34 -0.69 0.58
N PHE A 138 -6.09 0.07 -0.21
CA PHE A 138 -6.44 1.46 0.08
C PHE A 138 -7.70 1.51 0.93
N ALA A 139 -7.56 1.71 2.24
CA ALA A 139 -8.65 1.94 3.17
C ALA A 139 -8.92 3.45 3.32
N VAL A 140 -9.87 3.98 2.54
CA VAL A 140 -10.08 5.44 2.44
C VAL A 140 -11.49 5.86 2.78
N THR A 141 -11.68 7.12 3.17
CA THR A 141 -13.01 7.67 3.45
C THR A 141 -13.86 7.80 2.19
N ARG A 142 -15.18 7.89 2.36
CA ARG A 142 -16.19 7.83 1.29
C ARG A 142 -15.94 8.82 0.14
N ASN A 143 -15.53 10.05 0.46
CA ASN A 143 -15.21 11.10 -0.53
C ASN A 143 -13.99 10.77 -1.40
N GLN A 144 -13.06 9.92 -0.93
CA GLN A 144 -11.84 9.57 -1.66
C GLN A 144 -11.97 8.30 -2.50
N VAL A 145 -13.00 7.47 -2.28
CA VAL A 145 -13.17 6.17 -2.94
C VAL A 145 -13.08 6.27 -4.47
N SER A 146 -13.70 7.28 -5.09
CA SER A 146 -13.69 7.45 -6.55
C SER A 146 -12.29 7.73 -7.09
N LEU A 147 -11.50 8.57 -6.39
CA LEU A 147 -10.13 8.88 -6.76
C LEU A 147 -9.25 7.64 -6.64
N PHE A 148 -9.29 6.97 -5.49
CA PHE A 148 -8.47 5.79 -5.24
C PHE A 148 -8.86 4.60 -6.13
N LYS A 149 -10.12 4.48 -6.58
CA LYS A 149 -10.50 3.45 -7.55
C LYS A 149 -9.82 3.66 -8.90
N LYS A 150 -9.68 4.92 -9.35
CA LYS A 150 -8.94 5.26 -10.58
C LYS A 150 -7.43 5.01 -10.44
N LEU A 151 -6.89 5.18 -9.24
CA LEU A 151 -5.50 4.85 -8.95
C LEU A 151 -5.29 3.34 -8.94
N SER A 152 -6.14 2.63 -8.18
CA SER A 152 -6.12 1.18 -8.01
C SER A 152 -6.28 0.44 -9.34
N SER A 153 -7.07 0.96 -10.28
CA SER A 153 -7.19 0.35 -11.62
C SER A 153 -5.90 0.32 -12.43
N ARG A 154 -4.84 1.03 -12.00
CA ARG A 154 -3.52 1.05 -12.62
C ARG A 154 -2.48 0.22 -11.86
N ILE A 155 -2.78 -0.20 -10.63
CA ILE A 155 -1.85 -0.94 -9.77
C ILE A 155 -2.34 -2.40 -9.73
N PRO A 156 -1.56 -3.36 -10.26
CA PRO A 156 -1.88 -4.77 -10.15
C PRO A 156 -2.12 -5.18 -8.71
N ASN A 157 -3.12 -6.04 -8.48
CA ASN A 157 -3.44 -6.60 -7.17
C ASN A 157 -3.64 -5.55 -6.05
N SER A 158 -4.21 -4.41 -6.42
CA SER A 158 -4.66 -3.40 -5.46
C SER A 158 -6.17 -3.38 -5.32
N ILE A 159 -6.66 -2.91 -4.19
CA ILE A 159 -8.09 -2.70 -3.97
C ILE A 159 -8.36 -1.46 -3.13
N VAL A 160 -9.58 -0.93 -3.26
CA VAL A 160 -10.10 0.15 -2.44
C VAL A 160 -11.22 -0.37 -1.56
N GLU A 161 -11.11 -0.12 -0.27
CA GLU A 161 -12.09 -0.45 0.75
C GLU A 161 -12.48 0.83 1.48
N LEU A 162 -13.75 0.90 1.89
CA LEU A 162 -14.26 2.03 2.64
C LEU A 162 -13.78 1.93 4.09
N LEU A 163 -13.00 2.90 4.54
CA LEU A 163 -12.67 3.02 5.95
C LEU A 163 -13.91 3.49 6.70
N ALA A 164 -14.38 2.68 7.66
CA ALA A 164 -15.52 3.02 8.51
C ALA A 164 -15.28 4.37 9.19
N ASP A 165 -16.26 5.27 9.10
CA ASP A 165 -16.33 6.40 10.03
C ASP A 165 -16.82 5.86 11.38
N SER A 166 -16.34 6.44 12.46
CA SER A 166 -16.67 6.14 13.86
C SER A 166 -18.17 6.04 14.19
N ASN A 167 -19.04 6.55 13.31
CA ASN A 167 -20.49 6.54 13.45
C ASN A 167 -21.22 5.52 12.55
N ASP A 168 -20.50 4.73 11.75
CA ASP A 168 -21.09 3.84 10.74
C ASP A 168 -20.86 2.36 11.11
N ASN A 169 -21.85 1.77 11.79
CA ASN A 169 -21.84 0.37 12.24
C ASN A 169 -21.97 -0.66 11.10
N GLU A 170 -22.24 -0.22 9.86
CA GLU A 170 -22.37 -1.11 8.70
C GLU A 170 -21.04 -1.35 7.98
N ASN A 171 -20.02 -0.50 8.21
CA ASN A 171 -18.74 -0.59 7.52
C ASN A 171 -17.74 -1.47 8.27
N LEU A 172 -16.93 -2.21 7.49
CA LEU A 172 -15.85 -3.02 8.04
C LEU A 172 -14.79 -2.12 8.67
N ASN A 173 -14.39 -2.41 9.90
CA ASN A 173 -13.20 -1.81 10.47
C ASN A 173 -11.93 -2.36 9.78
N ILE A 174 -10.80 -1.68 9.97
CA ILE A 174 -9.55 -2.02 9.27
C ILE A 174 -9.13 -3.48 9.48
N LYS A 175 -9.38 -4.06 10.66
CA LYS A 175 -9.09 -5.47 10.95
C LYS A 175 -9.90 -6.40 10.06
N GLN A 176 -11.20 -6.16 9.93
CA GLN A 176 -12.08 -6.98 9.10
C GLN A 176 -11.73 -6.86 7.62
N ILE A 177 -11.35 -5.66 7.16
CA ILE A 177 -10.85 -5.44 5.79
C ILE A 177 -9.63 -6.34 5.53
N ILE A 178 -8.64 -6.30 6.43
CA ILE A 178 -7.41 -7.09 6.30
C ILE A 178 -7.72 -8.59 6.31
N GLU A 179 -8.52 -9.07 7.27
CA GLU A 179 -8.86 -10.50 7.37
C GLU A 179 -9.59 -11.01 6.13
N LYS A 180 -10.54 -10.24 5.62
CA LYS A 180 -11.28 -10.57 4.40
C LYS A 180 -10.34 -10.67 3.21
N LYS A 181 -9.47 -9.67 3.01
CA LYS A 181 -8.56 -9.62 1.86
C LYS A 181 -7.48 -10.67 1.90
N TYR A 182 -6.92 -10.91 3.09
CA TYR A 182 -5.98 -12.00 3.27
C TYR A 182 -6.61 -13.35 2.92
N LYS A 183 -7.86 -13.60 3.34
CA LYS A 183 -8.59 -14.82 2.97
C LYS A 183 -8.88 -14.91 1.47
N GLU A 184 -9.28 -13.82 0.83
CA GLU A 184 -9.50 -13.76 -0.62
C GLU A 184 -8.21 -14.05 -1.40
N MET A 185 -7.06 -13.50 -0.97
CA MET A 185 -5.76 -13.81 -1.57
C MET A 185 -5.38 -15.29 -1.43
N LEU A 186 -5.71 -15.91 -0.29
CA LEU A 186 -5.48 -17.34 -0.07
C LEU A 186 -6.51 -18.24 -0.77
N SER A 187 -7.53 -17.67 -1.41
CA SER A 187 -8.60 -18.42 -2.07
C SER A 187 -8.48 -18.41 -3.58
N GLU A 188 -7.44 -17.77 -4.14
CA GLU A 188 -7.29 -17.58 -5.58
C GLU A 188 -5.84 -17.82 -6.02
N VAL A 189 -5.68 -18.56 -7.11
CA VAL A 189 -4.39 -18.80 -7.77
C VAL A 189 -4.56 -18.49 -9.25
N GLU A 190 -3.64 -17.72 -9.80
CA GLU A 190 -3.61 -17.37 -11.22
C GLU A 190 -2.21 -17.65 -11.76
N ILE A 191 -2.12 -18.38 -12.86
CA ILE A 191 -0.86 -18.59 -13.57
C ILE A 191 -0.77 -17.56 -14.69
N VAL A 192 0.27 -16.74 -14.62
CA VAL A 192 0.62 -15.76 -15.64
C VAL A 192 1.96 -16.13 -16.25
N HIS A 193 2.10 -15.89 -17.54
CA HIS A 193 3.36 -16.11 -18.26
C HIS A 193 3.74 -14.86 -19.04
N ASN A 194 5.05 -14.68 -19.26
CA ASN A 194 5.53 -13.64 -20.17
C ASN A 194 5.21 -14.02 -21.61
N LYS A 195 4.95 -13.02 -22.46
CA LYS A 195 4.72 -13.26 -23.89
C LYS A 195 6.02 -13.77 -24.55
N VAL A 196 5.96 -14.93 -25.17
CA VAL A 196 7.07 -15.53 -25.92
C VAL A 196 6.76 -15.44 -27.41
N GLN A 197 7.66 -14.88 -28.20
CA GLN A 197 7.42 -14.67 -29.63
C GLN A 197 7.33 -16.02 -30.37
N GLY A 198 6.25 -16.20 -31.13
CA GLY A 198 6.01 -17.43 -31.91
C GLY A 198 5.50 -18.61 -31.09
N VAL A 199 5.15 -18.41 -29.81
CA VAL A 199 4.60 -19.45 -28.94
C VAL A 199 3.28 -18.95 -28.35
N ASP A 200 2.22 -19.72 -28.61
CA ASP A 200 0.94 -19.55 -27.94
C ASP A 200 0.88 -20.50 -26.75
N ILE A 201 0.68 -19.95 -25.55
CA ILE A 201 0.56 -20.69 -24.31
C ILE A 201 -0.88 -20.53 -23.83
N GLU A 202 -1.58 -21.65 -23.68
CA GLU A 202 -2.91 -21.71 -23.09
C GLU A 202 -2.81 -22.47 -21.77
N ILE A 203 -3.34 -21.89 -20.69
CA ILE A 203 -3.29 -22.49 -19.34
C ILE A 203 -4.72 -22.67 -18.84
N LYS A 204 -5.04 -23.86 -18.35
CA LYS A 204 -6.39 -24.24 -17.95
C LYS A 204 -6.39 -24.87 -16.57
N ALA A 205 -7.06 -24.24 -15.62
CA ALA A 205 -7.38 -24.85 -14.33
C ALA A 205 -8.28 -26.08 -14.54
N THR A 206 -7.85 -27.23 -14.02
CA THR A 206 -8.56 -28.52 -14.20
C THR A 206 -9.19 -29.06 -12.93
N SER A 207 -8.72 -28.64 -11.75
CA SER A 207 -9.22 -29.15 -10.47
C SER A 207 -10.71 -28.92 -10.24
N GLU A 208 -11.38 -29.89 -9.61
CA GLU A 208 -12.83 -29.86 -9.43
C GLU A 208 -13.36 -28.72 -8.59
N HIS A 209 -12.59 -28.31 -7.58
CA HIS A 209 -12.93 -27.24 -6.65
C HIS A 209 -12.58 -25.84 -7.17
N CYS A 210 -12.12 -25.71 -8.42
CA CYS A 210 -11.87 -24.43 -9.07
C CYS A 210 -13.15 -23.84 -9.68
N GLN A 211 -13.57 -22.69 -9.16
CA GLN A 211 -14.39 -21.76 -9.93
C GLN A 211 -13.51 -21.17 -11.03
N GLY A 212 -13.97 -21.25 -12.29
CA GLY A 212 -13.19 -20.81 -13.46
C GLY A 212 -12.40 -21.90 -14.19
N LYS A 213 -12.83 -23.18 -14.11
CA LYS A 213 -12.25 -24.28 -14.91
C LYS A 213 -12.10 -23.88 -16.39
N GLY A 214 -10.98 -24.26 -16.99
CA GLY A 214 -10.66 -23.93 -18.38
C GLY A 214 -10.10 -22.52 -18.59
N THR A 215 -9.82 -21.78 -17.52
CA THR A 215 -9.10 -20.49 -17.56
C THR A 215 -7.75 -20.62 -16.85
N ASN A 216 -6.87 -19.62 -16.99
CA ASN A 216 -5.58 -19.57 -16.28
C ASN A 216 -5.72 -19.22 -14.78
N LYS A 217 -6.95 -19.19 -14.27
CA LYS A 217 -7.31 -18.72 -12.94
C LYS A 217 -8.21 -19.72 -12.23
N CYS A 218 -7.89 -20.00 -10.98
CA CYS A 218 -8.70 -20.84 -10.10
C CYS A 218 -9.04 -20.09 -8.82
N LYS A 219 -10.34 -19.93 -8.55
CA LYS A 219 -10.83 -19.48 -7.26
C LYS A 219 -11.50 -20.62 -6.53
N SER A 220 -11.10 -20.88 -5.29
CA SER A 220 -11.62 -21.95 -4.45
C SER A 220 -12.33 -21.38 -3.23
N LEU A 221 -13.38 -22.06 -2.76
CA LEU A 221 -14.00 -21.75 -1.47
C LEU A 221 -13.20 -22.35 -0.29
N SER A 222 -12.25 -23.24 -0.57
CA SER A 222 -11.32 -23.79 0.42
C SER A 222 -10.03 -22.98 0.46
N ASN A 223 -9.35 -23.01 1.61
CA ASN A 223 -8.03 -22.39 1.77
C ASN A 223 -7.03 -23.07 0.83
N LEU A 224 -6.36 -22.30 -0.03
CA LEU A 224 -5.30 -22.76 -0.93
C LEU A 224 -3.90 -22.41 -0.39
N GLY A 225 -3.83 -21.73 0.77
CA GLY A 225 -2.60 -21.37 1.44
C GLY A 225 -1.91 -22.54 2.14
N PHE A 226 -1.28 -22.28 3.29
CA PHE A 226 -0.53 -23.30 4.02
C PHE A 226 -1.43 -24.48 4.44
N ASN A 227 -1.04 -25.72 4.07
CA ASN A 227 -1.84 -26.95 4.18
C ASN A 227 -3.19 -26.90 3.42
N GLY A 228 -3.27 -26.08 2.38
CA GLY A 228 -4.47 -25.92 1.55
C GLY A 228 -4.68 -27.03 0.53
N THR A 229 -5.81 -26.96 -0.16
CA THR A 229 -6.16 -27.91 -1.23
C THR A 229 -5.26 -27.70 -2.45
N PRO A 230 -4.56 -28.74 -2.96
CA PRO A 230 -3.77 -28.61 -4.18
C PRO A 230 -4.65 -28.33 -5.41
N ILE A 231 -4.18 -27.44 -6.28
CA ILE A 231 -4.79 -27.13 -7.58
C ILE A 231 -3.86 -27.56 -8.71
N THR A 232 -4.47 -28.00 -9.81
CA THR A 232 -3.81 -28.44 -11.05
C THR A 232 -4.24 -27.53 -12.20
N PHE A 233 -3.26 -27.22 -13.05
CA PHE A 233 -3.43 -26.52 -14.31
C PHE A 233 -2.77 -27.34 -15.42
N ASP A 234 -3.41 -27.39 -16.59
CA ASP A 234 -2.90 -27.96 -17.84
C ASP A 234 -2.46 -26.86 -18.81
#